data_AF-A2BYE2-F1
#
_entry.id   AF-A2BYE2-F1
#
_cell.length_a   1.000
_cell.length_b   1.000
_cell.length_c   1.000
_cell.angle_alpha   90.00
_cell.angle_beta   90.00
_cell.angle_gamma   90.00
#
_symmetry.space_group_name_H-M   'P 1'
#
loop_
_entity.id
_entity.type
_entity.pdbx_description
1 polymer ?
#
loop_
_entity_poly.entity_id
_entity_poly.type
_entity_poly.pdbx_seq_one_letter_code
_entity_poly.pdbx_strand_id
1 'polypeptide(L)'
;MIEILITLARKSLFFMSPHKSPNIIKYCVITSTAAIVLIAISLIPVSRKATYWNRCLHRTVSWINNKEKDLKGWDKQSKESLAVAVCNGAVYEPAIKTK
;
A
#
# COMPACT_ATOMS: atom_id res chain seq x y z
N MET A 1 -1.87 -10.11 9.17
CA MET A 1 -0.58 -10.48 8.53
C MET A 1 0.61 -9.73 9.16
N ILE A 2 0.52 -8.41 9.36
CA ILE A 2 1.55 -7.60 10.05
C ILE A 2 1.74 -8.03 11.52
N GLU A 3 0.66 -8.29 12.25
CA GLU A 3 0.70 -8.77 13.65
C GLU A 3 1.45 -10.11 13.84
N ILE A 4 1.37 -11.01 12.84
CA ILE A 4 2.09 -12.29 12.86
C ILE A 4 3.60 -12.05 12.68
N LEU A 5 3.97 -11.10 11.81
CA LEU A 5 5.38 -10.74 11.56
C LEU A 5 6.03 -10.06 12.76
N ILE A 6 5.29 -9.19 13.46
CA ILE A 6 5.74 -8.52 14.70
C ILE A 6 5.89 -9.55 15.83
N THR A 7 4.93 -10.48 15.96
CA THR A 7 4.99 -11.54 16.99
C THR A 7 6.14 -12.51 16.75
N LEU A 8 6.43 -12.86 15.49
CA LEU A 8 7.61 -13.65 15.12
C LEU A 8 8.92 -12.92 15.41
N ALA A 9 9.02 -11.63 15.06
CA ALA A 9 10.21 -10.82 15.33
C ALA A 9 10.47 -10.61 16.83
N ARG A 10 9.41 -10.47 17.64
CA ARG A 10 9.53 -10.33 19.10
C ARG A 10 9.97 -11.62 19.77
N LYS A 11 9.56 -12.78 19.23
CA LYS A 11 9.92 -14.11 19.75
C LYS A 11 11.34 -14.52 19.40
N SER A 12 11.88 -14.10 18.25
CA SER A 12 13.29 -14.31 17.89
C SER A 12 14.24 -13.39 18.66
N LEU A 13 13.83 -12.17 19.01
CA LEU A 13 14.64 -11.26 19.84
C LEU A 13 14.82 -11.75 21.28
N PHE A 14 13.85 -12.48 21.82
CA PHE A 14 13.87 -12.96 23.22
C PHE A 14 14.72 -14.22 23.45
N PHE A 15 15.25 -14.86 22.40
CA PHE A 15 16.01 -16.12 22.52
C PHE A 15 17.55 -15.98 22.42
N MET A 16 18.08 -14.77 22.22
CA MET A 16 19.53 -14.56 22.16
C MET A 16 20.09 -14.18 23.53
N SER A 17 20.35 -15.20 24.36
CA SER A 17 21.29 -15.06 25.47
C SER A 17 22.70 -14.80 24.90
N PRO A 18 23.47 -13.80 25.37
CA PRO A 18 24.75 -13.38 24.76
C PRO A 18 25.88 -14.43 24.88
N HIS A 19 25.62 -15.57 25.52
CA HIS A 19 26.64 -16.50 25.99
C HIS A 19 26.80 -17.75 25.07
N LYS A 20 26.57 -17.61 23.76
CA LYS A 20 26.74 -18.70 22.78
C LYS A 20 27.67 -18.28 21.64
N SER A 21 28.53 -19.22 21.25
CA SER A 21 29.64 -19.15 20.28
C SER A 21 29.54 -18.02 19.23
N PRO A 22 30.62 -17.25 18.97
CA PRO A 22 30.62 -16.08 18.08
C PRO A 22 30.13 -16.35 16.65
N ASN A 23 30.11 -17.61 16.23
CA ASN A 23 29.52 -18.03 14.95
C ASN A 23 28.00 -17.86 14.91
N ILE A 24 27.29 -18.13 16.02
CA ILE A 24 25.83 -18.04 16.10
C ILE A 24 25.37 -16.58 15.95
N ILE A 25 26.06 -15.64 16.60
CA ILE A 25 25.78 -14.20 16.50
C ILE A 25 25.94 -13.73 15.04
N LYS A 26 27.01 -14.17 14.36
CA LYS A 26 27.24 -13.84 12.94
C LYS A 26 26.09 -14.34 12.05
N TYR A 27 25.67 -15.59 12.22
CA TYR A 27 24.54 -16.13 11.43
C TYR A 27 23.24 -15.39 11.69
N CYS A 28 22.91 -15.07 12.95
CA CYS A 28 21.70 -14.31 13.29
C CYS A 28 21.68 -12.93 12.62
N VAL A 29 22.81 -12.23 12.57
CA VAL A 29 22.90 -10.92 11.90
C VAL A 29 22.71 -11.06 10.39
N ILE A 30 23.35 -12.05 9.77
CA ILE A 30 23.23 -12.32 8.33
C ILE A 30 21.79 -12.68 7.97
N THR A 31 21.16 -13.59 8.71
CA THR A 31 19.77 -14.02 8.44
C THR A 31 18.77 -12.90 8.66
N SER A 32 18.96 -12.08 9.70
CA SER A 32 18.09 -10.93 9.97
C SER A 32 18.22 -9.86 8.87
N THR A 33 19.44 -9.60 8.40
CA THR A 33 19.69 -8.65 7.30
C THR A 33 19.07 -9.15 5.99
N ALA A 34 19.25 -10.43 5.66
CA ALA A 34 18.64 -11.03 4.48
C ALA A 34 17.11 -10.95 4.53
N ALA A 35 16.49 -11.22 5.68
CA ALA A 35 15.05 -11.10 5.87
C ALA A 35 14.55 -9.66 5.62
N ILE A 36 15.23 -8.65 6.16
CA ILE A 36 14.88 -7.24 5.96
C ILE A 36 14.95 -6.86 4.47
N VAL A 37 16.00 -7.29 3.77
CA VAL A 37 16.18 -7.03 2.34
C VAL A 37 15.04 -7.65 1.52
N LEU A 38 14.66 -8.90 1.80
CA LEU A 38 13.56 -9.57 1.11
C LEU A 38 12.21 -8.88 1.35
N ILE A 39 11.96 -8.40 2.57
CA ILE A 39 10.77 -7.62 2.90
C ILE A 39 10.77 -6.30 2.11
N ALA A 40 11.91 -5.60 2.07
CA ALA A 40 12.05 -4.34 1.33
C ALA A 40 11.76 -4.53 -0.17
N ILE A 41 12.30 -5.57 -0.79
CA ILE A 41 12.04 -5.91 -2.21
C ILE A 41 10.55 -6.18 -2.44
N SER A 42 9.91 -6.92 -1.54
CA SER A 42 8.48 -7.25 -1.61
C SER A 42 7.57 -6.02 -1.45
N LEU A 43 8.05 -4.97 -0.77
CA LEU A 43 7.33 -3.71 -0.60
C LEU A 43 7.45 -2.76 -1.80
N ILE A 44 8.43 -2.94 -2.69
CA ILE A 44 8.60 -2.11 -3.90
C ILE A 44 7.32 -2.06 -4.76
N PRO A 45 6.70 -3.19 -5.17
CA PRO A 45 5.49 -3.14 -5.99
C PRO A 45 4.31 -2.50 -5.26
N VAL A 46 4.18 -2.73 -3.95
CA VAL A 46 3.14 -2.12 -3.11
C VAL A 46 3.31 -0.60 -3.05
N SER A 47 4.53 -0.12 -2.85
CA SER A 47 4.87 1.32 -2.85
C SER A 47 4.55 1.99 -4.20
N ARG A 48 4.89 1.33 -5.31
CA ARG A 48 4.56 1.82 -6.66
C ARG A 48 3.06 1.92 -6.87
N LYS A 49 2.29 0.90 -6.44
CA LYS A 49 0.83 0.92 -6.50
C LYS A 49 0.24 2.03 -5.63
N ALA A 50 0.71 2.21 -4.40
CA ALA A 50 0.26 3.29 -3.53
C ALA A 50 0.55 4.68 -4.12
N THR A 51 1.72 4.87 -4.74
CA THR A 51 2.07 6.13 -5.40
C THR A 51 1.17 6.40 -6.61
N TYR A 52 0.90 5.37 -7.43
CA TYR A 52 -0.04 5.46 -8.54
C TYR A 52 -1.45 5.83 -8.04
N TRP A 53 -1.92 5.17 -6.99
CA TRP A 53 -3.20 5.42 -6.34
C TRP A 53 -3.33 6.86 -5.85
N ASN A 54 -2.34 7.34 -5.09
CA ASN A 54 -2.32 8.72 -4.59
C ASN A 54 -2.32 9.74 -5.73
N ARG A 55 -1.58 9.47 -6.81
CA ARG A 55 -1.57 10.32 -8.00
C ARG A 55 -2.92 10.34 -8.70
N CYS A 56 -3.57 9.19 -8.85
CA CYS A 56 -4.89 9.09 -9.44
C CYS A 56 -5.91 9.86 -8.62
N LEU A 57 -6.01 9.58 -7.32
CA LEU A 57 -6.96 10.22 -6.41
C LEU A 57 -6.81 11.75 -6.43
N HIS A 58 -5.59 12.24 -6.28
CA HIS A 58 -5.29 13.67 -6.30
C HIS A 58 -5.70 14.32 -7.62
N ARG A 59 -5.36 13.70 -8.76
CA ARG A 59 -5.73 14.23 -10.08
C ARG A 59 -7.23 14.22 -10.31
N THR A 60 -7.93 13.16 -9.92
CA THR A 60 -9.37 13.06 -10.10
C THR A 60 -10.12 14.07 -9.24
N VAL A 61 -9.77 14.21 -7.96
CA VAL A 61 -10.37 15.25 -7.09
C VAL A 61 -10.08 16.66 -7.61
N SER A 62 -8.84 16.91 -8.06
CA SER A 62 -8.49 18.18 -8.68
C SER A 62 -9.28 18.45 -9.96
N TRP A 63 -9.48 17.43 -10.81
CA TRP A 63 -10.30 17.54 -12.01
C TRP A 63 -11.76 17.83 -11.66
N ILE A 64 -12.36 17.10 -10.71
CA ILE A 64 -13.74 17.33 -10.24
C ILE A 64 -13.90 18.78 -9.78
N ASN A 65 -12.99 19.29 -8.95
CA ASN A 65 -13.11 20.65 -8.42
C ASN A 65 -12.96 21.75 -9.48
N ASN A 66 -12.13 21.52 -10.51
CA ASN A 66 -11.77 22.55 -11.47
C ASN A 66 -12.56 22.50 -12.78
N LYS A 67 -13.02 21.31 -13.20
CA LYS A 67 -13.56 21.07 -14.53
C LYS A 67 -15.02 20.61 -14.51
N GLU A 68 -15.44 19.89 -13.48
CA GLU A 68 -16.80 19.35 -13.40
C GLU A 68 -17.73 20.32 -12.67
N LYS A 69 -18.59 21.01 -13.44
CA LYS A 69 -19.46 22.05 -12.89
C LYS A 69 -20.60 21.44 -12.06
N ASP A 70 -21.07 20.27 -12.46
CA ASP A 70 -22.24 19.61 -11.85
C ASP A 70 -21.91 19.01 -10.48
N LEU A 71 -20.62 18.76 -10.21
CA LEU A 71 -20.14 18.22 -8.95
C LEU A 71 -19.56 19.28 -8.00
N LYS A 72 -19.61 20.59 -8.34
CA LYS A 72 -19.01 21.64 -7.50
C LYS A 72 -19.59 21.70 -6.09
N GLY A 73 -20.91 21.56 -5.98
CA GLY A 73 -21.64 21.61 -4.71
C GLY A 73 -21.56 20.35 -3.85
N TRP A 74 -20.93 19.28 -4.35
CA TRP A 74 -20.76 18.06 -3.57
C TRP A 74 -19.77 18.28 -2.42
N ASP A 75 -20.05 17.62 -1.30
CA ASP A 75 -19.14 17.57 -0.18
C ASP A 75 -17.83 16.84 -0.54
N LYS A 76 -16.80 17.06 0.28
CA LYS A 76 -15.47 16.50 0.04
C LYS A 76 -15.47 14.97 0.03
N GLN A 77 -16.22 14.32 0.91
CA GLN A 77 -16.23 12.85 1.03
C GLN A 77 -16.87 12.21 -0.21
N SER A 78 -17.95 12.80 -0.72
CA SER A 78 -18.62 12.34 -1.94
C SER A 78 -17.67 12.41 -3.15
N LYS A 79 -16.90 13.50 -3.28
CA LYS A 79 -15.89 13.65 -4.35
C LYS A 79 -14.75 12.64 -4.23
N GLU A 80 -14.27 12.40 -3.00
CA GLU A 80 -13.23 11.41 -2.74
C GLU A 80 -13.72 9.98 -3.00
N SER A 81 -14.95 9.65 -2.63
CA SER A 81 -15.59 8.35 -2.91
C SER A 81 -15.69 8.09 -4.41
N LEU A 82 -16.18 9.08 -5.17
CA LEU A 82 -16.20 9.00 -6.63
C LEU A 82 -14.80 8.84 -7.23
N ALA A 83 -13.83 9.61 -6.73
CA ALA A 83 -12.45 9.50 -7.18
C ALA A 83 -11.86 8.10 -6.90
N VAL A 84 -12.18 7.48 -5.76
CA VAL A 84 -11.79 6.09 -5.46
C VAL A 84 -12.44 5.11 -6.44
N ALA A 85 -13.72 5.27 -6.78
CA ALA A 85 -14.40 4.43 -7.76
C ALA A 85 -13.73 4.54 -9.14
N VAL A 86 -13.45 5.76 -9.61
CA VAL A 86 -12.74 6.01 -10.87
C VAL A 86 -11.35 5.38 -10.85
N CYS A 87 -10.58 5.55 -9.77
CA CYS A 87 -9.24 4.99 -9.64
C CYS A 87 -9.21 3.45 -9.50
N ASN A 88 -10.31 2.84 -9.04
CA ASN A 88 -10.54 1.40 -9.07
C ASN A 88 -10.90 0.86 -10.46
N GLY A 89 -11.01 1.73 -11.47
CA GLY A 89 -11.37 1.34 -12.83
C GLY A 89 -12.87 1.25 -13.06
N ALA A 90 -13.67 2.13 -12.43
CA ALA A 90 -15.05 2.31 -12.84
C ALA A 90 -15.11 2.58 -14.36
N VAL A 91 -15.71 1.65 -15.10
CA VAL A 91 -15.92 1.75 -16.54
C VAL A 91 -17.31 2.33 -16.77
N TYR A 92 -17.39 3.34 -17.62
CA TYR A 92 -18.68 3.76 -18.18
C TYR A 92 -19.10 2.72 -19.22
N GLU A 93 -20.10 1.91 -18.89
CA GLU A 93 -20.74 1.02 -19.86
C GLU A 93 -21.79 1.85 -20.63
N PRO A 94 -21.57 2.16 -21.93
CA PRO A 94 -22.60 2.83 -22.71
C PRO A 94 -23.81 1.90 -22.84
N ALA A 95 -25.02 2.45 -22.69
CA ALA A 95 -26.23 1.69 -22.94
C ALA A 95 -26.19 1.13 -24.37
N ILE A 96 -26.08 -0.19 -24.50
CA ILE A 96 -26.17 -0.87 -25.80
C ILE A 96 -27.58 -0.61 -26.30
N LYS A 97 -27.72 0.28 -27.30
CA LYS A 97 -28.98 0.42 -28.03
C LYS A 97 -29.17 -0.82 -28.90
N THR A 98 -29.71 -1.89 -28.34
CA THR A 98 -30.36 -2.93 -29.13
C THR A 98 -31.65 -2.34 -29.69
N LYS A 99 -31.64 -2.05 -31.01
CA LYS A 99 -32.84 -1.73 -31.78
C LYS A 99 -33.77 -2.93 -31.85
#